data_AF-A0A0S7EMF9-F1
#
_entry.id   AF-A0A0S7EMF9-F1
#
_cell.length_a   1.000
_cell.length_b   1.000
_cell.length_c   1.000
_cell.angle_alpha   90.00
_cell.angle_beta   90.00
_cell.angle_gamma   90.00
#
_symmetry.space_group_name_H-M   'P 1'
#
loop_
_entity.id
_entity.type
_entity.pdbx_description
1 polymer ?
#
loop_
_entity_poly.entity_id
_entity_poly.type
_entity_poly.pdbx_seq_one_letter_code
_entity_poly.pdbx_strand_id
1 'polypeptide(L)'
;MPLVNNKVGDDCAASGDEAPADGKALVDSLIKVVACYRHLASCVGGCTDSLQLRDELRQTREKAQKLAGDICQHLTSHLRDKSLPDGQRKEMELLWVAFSACLELLHVDMCKVLNISSIVSLADSASLVHTGLEGRS
;
A
#
# COMPACT_ATOMS: atom_id res chain seq x y z
N MET A 1 36.43 -37.79 -45.13
CA MET A 1 37.01 -37.56 -43.79
C MET A 1 36.04 -36.68 -43.02
N PRO A 2 35.38 -37.17 -41.95
CA PRO A 2 34.40 -36.42 -41.17
C PRO A 2 35.09 -35.73 -39.98
N LEU A 3 34.73 -34.49 -39.64
CA LEU A 3 35.07 -33.88 -38.35
C LEU A 3 33.91 -32.99 -37.87
N VAL A 4 33.09 -33.57 -36.98
CA VAL A 4 32.92 -33.20 -35.56
C VAL A 4 31.95 -32.03 -35.35
N ASN A 5 30.73 -32.44 -35.02
CA ASN A 5 29.70 -31.66 -34.35
C ASN A 5 30.25 -31.11 -33.02
N ASN A 6 30.22 -29.79 -32.83
CA ASN A 6 30.29 -29.20 -31.49
C ASN A 6 28.96 -28.53 -31.17
N LYS A 7 28.24 -29.21 -30.28
CA LYS A 7 27.06 -28.73 -29.58
C LYS A 7 27.54 -27.74 -28.51
N VAL A 8 27.19 -26.47 -28.64
CA VAL A 8 27.20 -25.52 -27.53
C VAL A 8 25.78 -25.53 -26.96
N GLY A 9 25.64 -26.07 -25.75
CA GLY A 9 24.47 -25.85 -24.91
C GLY A 9 24.60 -24.46 -24.32
N ASP A 10 23.69 -23.58 -24.68
CA ASP A 10 23.47 -22.33 -23.96
C ASP A 10 22.36 -22.62 -22.95
N ASP A 11 22.77 -22.84 -21.70
CA ASP A 11 21.85 -22.98 -20.58
C ASP A 11 21.25 -21.61 -20.26
N CYS A 12 20.08 -21.35 -20.85
CA CYS A 12 19.25 -20.20 -20.55
C CYS A 12 18.63 -20.38 -19.15
N ALA A 13 19.38 -20.00 -18.12
CA ALA A 13 18.91 -19.89 -16.74
C ALA A 13 18.90 -18.41 -16.32
N ALA A 14 18.01 -17.63 -16.93
CA ALA A 14 17.85 -16.22 -16.57
C ALA A 14 16.42 -15.74 -16.83
N SER A 15 15.43 -16.29 -16.11
CA SER A 15 14.07 -15.69 -16.06
C SER A 15 13.29 -15.99 -14.78
N GLY A 16 13.82 -16.79 -13.84
CA GLY A 16 13.06 -17.25 -12.68
C GLY A 16 13.01 -16.29 -11.49
N ASP A 17 14.05 -15.49 -11.28
CA ASP A 17 14.27 -14.79 -9.99
C ASP A 17 13.64 -13.39 -9.92
N GLU A 18 13.18 -12.85 -11.06
CA GLU A 18 12.73 -11.45 -11.16
C GLU A 18 11.27 -11.26 -10.68
N ALA A 19 10.41 -12.25 -10.91
CA ALA A 19 9.00 -12.21 -10.53
C ALA A 19 8.72 -12.07 -9.02
N PRO A 20 9.38 -12.83 -8.11
CA PRO A 20 9.20 -12.65 -6.67
C PRO A 20 9.80 -11.33 -6.17
N ALA A 21 10.91 -10.87 -6.76
CA ALA A 21 11.56 -9.62 -6.41
C ALA A 21 10.66 -8.40 -6.70
N ASP A 22 9.99 -8.39 -7.86
CA ASP A 22 9.04 -7.34 -8.24
C ASP A 22 7.82 -7.31 -7.31
N GLY A 23 7.25 -8.49 -7.01
CA GLY A 23 6.14 -8.62 -6.07
C GLY A 23 6.49 -8.10 -4.67
N LYS A 24 7.69 -8.42 -4.18
CA LYS A 24 8.20 -7.93 -2.91
C LYS A 24 8.35 -6.41 -2.89
N ALA A 25 8.89 -5.81 -3.96
CA ALA A 25 9.05 -4.36 -4.04
C ALA A 25 7.69 -3.63 -4.02
N LEU A 26 6.68 -4.18 -4.69
CA LEU A 26 5.32 -3.64 -4.68
C LEU A 26 4.70 -3.73 -3.27
N VAL A 27 4.81 -4.87 -2.60
CA VAL A 27 4.30 -5.06 -1.23
C VAL A 27 5.03 -4.15 -0.22
N ASP A 28 6.36 -4.03 -0.32
CA ASP A 28 7.16 -3.11 0.50
C ASP A 28 6.73 -1.65 0.30
N SER A 29 6.39 -1.26 -0.93
CA SER A 29 5.83 0.06 -1.24
C SER A 29 4.48 0.28 -0.58
N LEU A 30 3.57 -0.71 -0.65
CA LEU A 30 2.28 -0.64 0.02
C LEU A 30 2.43 -0.52 1.54
N ILE A 31 3.31 -1.31 2.16
CA ILE A 31 3.58 -1.25 3.60
C ILE A 31 3.95 0.17 4.03
N LYS A 32 4.84 0.84 3.28
CA LYS A 32 5.24 2.23 3.56
C LYS A 32 4.05 3.19 3.44
N VAL A 33 3.21 3.03 2.43
CA VAL A 33 2.03 3.87 2.24
C VAL A 33 1.00 3.66 3.36
N VAL A 34 0.76 2.42 3.79
CA VAL A 34 -0.15 2.11 4.91
C VAL A 34 0.42 2.65 6.23
N ALA A 35 1.73 2.52 6.46
CA ALA A 35 2.37 3.11 7.63
C ALA A 35 2.24 4.65 7.65
N CYS A 36 2.41 5.31 6.50
CA CYS A 36 2.17 6.74 6.34
C CYS A 36 0.72 7.10 6.63
N TYR A 37 -0.24 6.36 6.06
CA TYR A 37 -1.66 6.58 6.31
C TYR A 37 -1.99 6.50 7.80
N ARG A 38 -1.48 5.47 8.49
CA ARG A 38 -1.70 5.30 9.93
C ARG A 38 -1.12 6.44 10.75
N HIS A 39 0.05 6.95 10.37
CA HIS A 39 0.64 8.10 11.03
C HIS A 39 -0.25 9.34 10.88
N LEU A 40 -0.69 9.66 9.66
CA LEU A 40 -1.60 10.78 9.42
C LEU A 40 -2.94 10.59 10.16
N ALA A 41 -3.47 9.36 10.17
CA ALA A 41 -4.72 9.00 10.85
C ALA A 41 -4.63 9.10 12.38
N SER A 42 -3.42 9.11 12.94
CA SER A 42 -3.23 9.36 14.38
C SER A 42 -3.45 10.82 14.78
N CYS A 43 -3.29 11.75 13.82
CA CYS A 43 -3.40 13.19 14.01
C CYS A 43 -4.84 13.72 13.88
N VAL A 44 -5.75 12.95 13.28
CA VAL A 44 -7.16 13.33 13.07
C VAL A 44 -7.90 13.42 14.40
N GLY A 45 -8.68 14.49 14.58
CA GLY A 45 -9.34 14.84 15.83
C GLY A 45 -8.43 15.41 16.93
N GLY A 46 -7.13 15.53 16.67
CA GLY A 46 -6.16 16.16 17.56
C GLY A 46 -5.94 17.65 17.26
N CYS A 47 -4.98 18.26 17.95
CA CYS A 47 -4.61 19.66 17.74
C CYS A 47 -3.94 19.95 16.39
N THR A 48 -3.46 18.92 15.70
CA THR A 48 -2.85 19.01 14.36
C THR A 48 -3.84 18.62 13.24
N ASP A 49 -5.11 18.36 13.57
CA ASP A 49 -6.12 18.08 12.54
C ASP A 49 -6.38 19.33 11.70
N SER A 50 -6.37 19.17 10.39
CA SER A 50 -6.48 20.28 9.44
C SER A 50 -7.08 19.80 8.12
N LEU A 51 -7.63 20.72 7.31
CA LEU A 51 -8.15 20.37 5.99
C LEU A 51 -7.05 19.78 5.11
N GLN A 52 -5.84 20.34 5.21
CA GLN A 52 -4.66 19.82 4.53
C GLN A 52 -4.33 18.38 4.96
N LEU A 53 -4.32 18.08 6.26
CA LEU A 53 -4.10 16.71 6.75
C LEU A 53 -5.15 15.74 6.20
N ARG A 54 -6.43 16.15 6.15
CA ARG A 54 -7.52 15.32 5.61
C ARG A 54 -7.41 15.11 4.10
N ASP A 55 -6.93 16.10 3.36
CA ASP A 55 -6.61 15.95 1.93
C ASP A 55 -5.40 15.02 1.72
N GLU A 56 -4.35 15.12 2.53
CA GLU A 56 -3.19 14.21 2.49
C GLU A 56 -3.60 12.75 2.78
N LEU A 57 -4.49 12.54 3.76
CA LEU A 57 -5.08 11.23 4.03
C LEU A 57 -5.84 10.68 2.81
N ARG A 58 -6.65 11.53 2.16
CA ARG A 58 -7.38 11.15 0.96
C ARG A 58 -6.42 10.73 -0.17
N GLN A 59 -5.39 11.53 -0.44
CA GLN A 59 -4.39 11.23 -1.47
C GLN A 59 -3.61 9.94 -1.15
N THR A 60 -3.24 9.75 0.11
CA THR A 60 -2.53 8.55 0.57
C THR A 60 -3.39 7.29 0.40
N ARG A 61 -4.70 7.39 0.67
CA ARG A 61 -5.68 6.32 0.41
C ARG A 61 -5.78 5.99 -1.09
N GLU A 62 -5.90 7.00 -1.95
CA GLU A 62 -5.95 6.80 -3.40
C GLU A 62 -4.69 6.09 -3.92
N LYS A 63 -3.52 6.47 -3.40
CA LYS A 63 -2.24 5.80 -3.71
C LYS A 63 -2.23 4.34 -3.23
N ALA A 64 -2.70 4.08 -1.99
CA ALA A 64 -2.79 2.73 -1.45
C ALA A 64 -3.73 1.84 -2.28
N GLN A 65 -4.88 2.38 -2.70
CA GLN A 65 -5.85 1.67 -3.54
C GLN A 65 -5.26 1.29 -4.90
N LYS A 66 -4.51 2.21 -5.53
CA LYS A 66 -3.82 1.91 -6.80
C LYS A 66 -2.81 0.78 -6.62
N LEU A 67 -1.91 0.90 -5.64
CA LEU A 67 -0.91 -0.14 -5.35
C LEU A 67 -1.58 -1.49 -5.03
N ALA A 68 -2.67 -1.47 -4.26
CA ALA A 68 -3.40 -2.69 -3.93
C ALA A 68 -3.99 -3.37 -5.16
N GLY A 69 -4.47 -2.59 -6.14
CA GLY A 69 -4.93 -3.11 -7.43
C GLY A 69 -3.80 -3.80 -8.19
N ASP A 70 -2.66 -3.13 -8.33
CA ASP A 70 -1.49 -3.62 -9.05
C ASP A 70 -0.93 -4.91 -8.39
N ILE A 71 -0.78 -4.90 -7.06
CA ILE A 71 -0.32 -6.06 -6.27
C ILE A 71 -1.29 -7.24 -6.39
N CYS A 72 -2.60 -6.98 -6.25
CA CYS A 72 -3.60 -8.04 -6.33
C CYS A 72 -3.55 -8.74 -7.70
N GLN A 73 -3.43 -7.97 -8.79
CA GLN A 73 -3.29 -8.52 -10.14
C GLN A 73 -2.01 -9.34 -10.28
N HIS A 74 -0.86 -8.80 -9.83
CA HIS A 74 0.44 -9.47 -9.88
C HIS A 74 0.46 -10.78 -9.10
N LEU A 75 0.07 -10.76 -7.83
CA LEU A 75 0.10 -11.97 -7.01
C LEU A 75 -0.92 -13.01 -7.49
N THR A 76 -2.11 -12.57 -7.95
CA THR A 76 -3.14 -13.49 -8.44
C THR A 76 -2.72 -14.18 -9.74
N SER A 77 -2.05 -13.48 -10.65
CA SER A 77 -1.58 -14.09 -11.91
C SER A 77 -0.55 -15.17 -11.63
N HIS A 78 0.41 -14.92 -10.74
CA HIS A 78 1.44 -15.88 -10.36
C HIS A 78 0.90 -17.06 -9.54
N LEU A 79 0.06 -16.82 -8.53
CA LEU A 79 -0.47 -17.90 -7.67
C LEU A 79 -1.38 -18.87 -8.44
N ARG A 80 -2.08 -18.39 -9.47
CA ARG A 80 -2.92 -19.22 -10.35
C ARG A 80 -2.13 -20.10 -11.30
N ASP A 81 -0.89 -19.74 -11.62
CA ASP A 81 -0.03 -20.56 -12.45
C ASP A 81 0.33 -21.85 -11.71
N LYS A 82 -0.13 -23.00 -12.21
CA LYS A 82 0.14 -24.32 -11.62
C LYS A 82 1.54 -24.83 -11.91
N SER A 83 2.24 -24.22 -12.86
CA SER A 83 3.62 -24.56 -13.21
C SER A 83 4.66 -23.85 -12.34
N LEU A 84 4.22 -22.90 -11.50
CA LEU A 84 5.10 -22.16 -10.60
C LEU A 84 5.82 -23.11 -9.61
N PRO A 85 7.16 -23.05 -9.53
CA PRO A 85 7.95 -23.86 -8.59
C PRO A 85 7.53 -23.64 -7.13
N ASP A 86 7.57 -24.69 -6.30
CA ASP A 86 7.11 -24.65 -4.90
C ASP A 86 7.79 -23.56 -4.06
N GLY A 87 9.10 -23.31 -4.28
CA GLY A 87 9.83 -22.25 -3.58
C GLY A 87 9.27 -20.86 -3.86
N GLN A 88 9.04 -20.55 -5.14
CA GLN A 88 8.49 -19.27 -5.58
C GLN A 88 7.02 -19.12 -5.20
N ARG A 89 6.25 -20.22 -5.26
CA ARG A 89 4.87 -20.24 -4.79
C ARG A 89 4.79 -19.86 -3.32
N LYS A 90 5.62 -20.48 -2.47
CA LYS A 90 5.65 -20.19 -1.04
C LYS A 90 6.00 -18.73 -0.76
N GLU A 91 6.95 -18.16 -1.48
CA GLU A 91 7.30 -16.74 -1.34
C GLU A 91 6.13 -15.83 -1.75
N MET A 92 5.46 -16.14 -2.86
CA MET A 92 4.30 -15.40 -3.34
C MET A 92 3.11 -15.49 -2.36
N GLU A 93 2.91 -16.63 -1.70
CA GLU A 93 1.92 -16.81 -0.64
C GLU A 93 2.24 -15.97 0.60
N LEU A 94 3.51 -15.89 1.01
CA LEU A 94 3.94 -15.01 2.11
C LEU A 94 3.68 -13.53 1.77
N LEU A 95 3.99 -13.12 0.54
CA LEU A 95 3.67 -11.78 0.04
C LEU A 95 2.15 -11.53 0.05
N TRP A 96 1.33 -12.51 -0.31
CA TRP A 96 -0.12 -12.41 -0.24
C TRP A 96 -0.63 -12.20 1.19
N VAL A 97 -0.06 -12.91 2.16
CA VAL A 97 -0.40 -12.73 3.58
C VAL A 97 -0.03 -11.31 4.05
N ALA A 98 1.18 -10.84 3.74
CA ALA A 98 1.61 -9.49 4.09
C ALA A 98 0.73 -8.42 3.43
N PHE A 99 0.42 -8.58 2.15
CA PHE A 99 -0.52 -7.74 1.41
C PHE A 99 -1.90 -7.68 2.08
N SER A 100 -2.48 -8.84 2.41
CA SER A 100 -3.80 -8.94 3.03
C SER A 100 -3.84 -8.27 4.40
N ALA A 101 -2.81 -8.47 5.23
CA ALA A 101 -2.67 -7.82 6.53
C ALA A 101 -2.56 -6.29 6.40
N CYS A 102 -1.87 -5.79 5.37
CA CYS A 102 -1.80 -4.35 5.11
C CYS A 102 -3.17 -3.75 4.76
N LEU A 103 -4.00 -4.46 3.99
CA LEU A 103 -5.35 -4.02 3.65
C LEU A 103 -6.27 -3.98 4.88
N GLU A 104 -6.17 -4.98 5.76
CA GLU A 104 -6.93 -5.02 7.01
C GLU A 104 -6.57 -3.83 7.90
N LEU A 105 -5.28 -3.57 8.11
CA LEU A 105 -4.80 -2.42 8.88
C LEU A 105 -5.29 -1.09 8.28
N LEU A 106 -5.14 -0.91 6.97
CA LEU A 106 -5.60 0.28 6.27
C LEU A 106 -7.11 0.48 6.45
N HIS A 107 -7.89 -0.60 6.35
CA HIS A 107 -9.34 -0.54 6.54
C HIS A 107 -9.72 -0.08 7.95
N VAL A 108 -9.08 -0.65 8.98
CA VAL A 108 -9.31 -0.24 10.38
C VAL A 108 -9.01 1.25 10.58
N ASP A 109 -7.89 1.74 10.04
CA ASP A 109 -7.52 3.14 10.14
C ASP A 109 -8.50 4.05 9.38
N MET A 110 -8.98 3.63 8.19
CA MET A 110 -9.99 4.38 7.43
C MET A 110 -11.31 4.51 8.19
N CYS A 111 -11.79 3.42 8.80
CA CYS A 111 -12.99 3.44 9.64
C CYS A 111 -12.82 4.41 10.82
N LYS A 112 -11.66 4.38 11.48
CA LYS A 112 -11.34 5.32 12.57
C LYS A 112 -11.39 6.76 12.09
N VAL A 113 -10.73 7.09 10.98
CA VAL A 113 -10.70 8.46 10.43
C VAL A 113 -12.11 8.94 10.11
N LEU A 114 -12.95 8.10 9.48
CA LEU A 114 -14.33 8.46 9.16
C LEU A 114 -15.16 8.75 10.42
N ASN A 115 -15.03 7.90 11.44
CA ASN A 115 -15.74 8.07 12.71
C ASN A 115 -15.32 9.34 13.45
N ILE A 116 -14.05 9.69 13.47
CA ILE A 116 -13.59 10.93 14.10
C ILE A 116 -14.04 12.15 13.27
N SER A 117 -13.97 12.03 11.94
CA SER A 117 -14.34 13.10 11.02
C SER A 117 -15.81 13.49 11.09
N SER A 118 -16.70 12.56 11.45
CA SER A 118 -18.12 12.83 11.65
C SER A 118 -18.43 13.54 12.97
N ILE A 119 -17.55 13.41 13.97
CA ILE A 119 -17.68 14.06 15.28
C ILE A 119 -17.03 15.45 15.26
N VAL A 120 -15.87 15.59 14.61
CA VAL A 120 -15.07 16.82 14.57
C VAL A 120 -15.24 17.49 13.22
N SER A 121 -16.11 18.50 13.17
CA SER A 121 -16.32 19.34 11.98
C SER A 121 -15.30 20.47 11.97
N LEU A 122 -14.39 20.44 10.99
CA LEU A 122 -13.36 21.47 10.83
C LEU A 122 -13.88 22.72 10.08
N ALA A 123 -15.06 22.62 9.46
CA ALA A 123 -15.66 23.68 8.65
C ALA A 123 -16.73 24.49 9.38
N ASP A 124 -17.10 24.10 10.61
CA ASP A 124 -18.18 24.77 11.34
C ASP A 124 -17.65 25.89 12.24
N SER A 125 -17.43 27.05 11.61
CA SER A 125 -17.10 28.29 12.31
C SER A 125 -18.23 28.77 13.24
N ALA A 126 -19.46 28.24 13.12
CA ALA A 126 -20.56 28.59 14.02
C ALA A 126 -20.40 27.97 15.43
N SER A 127 -19.53 26.96 15.56
CA SER A 127 -19.20 26.32 16.84
C SER A 127 -17.95 26.91 17.53
N LEU A 128 -17.28 27.86 16.89
CA LEU A 128 -16.12 28.52 17.47
C LEU A 128 -16.54 29.36 18.67
N VAL A 129 -16.03 28.99 19.85
CA VAL A 129 -16.18 29.80 21.06
C VAL A 129 -15.40 31.09 20.85
N HIS A 130 -16.09 32.19 20.55
CA HIS A 130 -15.50 33.53 20.52
C HIS A 130 -15.01 33.90 21.92
N THR A 131 -13.74 33.62 22.24
CA THR A 131 -13.11 33.98 23.51
C THR A 131 -12.73 35.48 23.58
N GLY A 132 -13.51 36.35 22.94
CA GLY A 132 -13.46 37.81 23.13
C GLY A 132 -12.20 38.55 22.69
N LEU A 133 -11.22 37.88 22.08
CA LEU A 133 -9.99 38.54 21.58
C LEU A 133 -10.06 38.72 20.06
N GLU A 134 -10.92 39.64 19.62
CA GLU A 134 -10.83 40.15 18.26
C GLU A 134 -9.60 41.07 18.19
N GLY A 135 -8.51 40.52 17.67
CA GLY A 135 -7.31 41.28 17.32
C GLY A 135 -7.67 42.31 16.25
N ARG A 136 -7.93 43.54 16.68
CA ARG A 136 -8.18 44.68 15.79
C ARG A 136 -6.86 45.06 15.10
N SER A 137 -6.75 44.79 13.81
CA SER A 137 -5.77 45.43 12.92
C SER A 137 -6.46 46.47 12.06
#